data_AF-A0A2M8P9G7-F1
#
_entry.id   AF-A0A2M8P9G7-F1
#
_cell.length_a   1.000
_cell.length_b   1.000
_cell.length_c   1.000
_cell.angle_alpha   90.00
_cell.angle_beta   90.00
_cell.angle_gamma   90.00
#
_symmetry.space_group_name_H-M   'P 1'
#
loop_
_entity.id
_entity.type
_entity.pdbx_description
1 polymer ?
#
loop_
_entity_poly.entity_id
_entity_poly.type
_entity_poly.pdbx_seq_one_letter_code
_entity_poly.pdbx_strand_id
1 'polypeptide(L)'
;AVLRAAAILRGEEVPPVEEDERAAPLPVDLLRPFGSDTPHVADDDGAAGSNGGTRTQTPVKPLVVPTTEIRDTAVIGKPEQKVDAVKLALGKPAFADDFELRGMLYGALMTSPHAHARIKQIDTSKAKAIPGIHPVLTYKNLPRVIYA
;
A
#
# COMPACT_ATOMS: atom_id res chain seq x y z
N ALA A 1 -32.21 10.76 5.49
CA ALA A 1 -31.99 11.10 6.92
C ALA A 1 -32.61 12.46 7.29
N VAL A 2 -32.15 13.58 6.72
CA VAL A 2 -32.63 14.94 7.06
C VAL A 2 -34.16 15.10 6.92
N LEU A 3 -34.74 14.61 5.82
CA LEU A 3 -36.20 14.68 5.60
C LEU A 3 -37.02 13.84 6.60
N ARG A 4 -36.49 12.69 7.05
CA ARG A 4 -37.10 11.86 8.10
C ARG A 4 -37.02 12.55 9.46
N ALA A 5 -35.87 13.12 9.81
CA ALA A 5 -35.70 13.87 11.05
C ALA A 5 -36.65 15.09 11.09
N ALA A 6 -36.78 15.78 9.95
CA ALA A 6 -37.74 16.87 9.82
C ALA A 6 -39.19 16.41 9.95
N ALA A 7 -39.55 15.22 9.41
CA ALA A 7 -40.87 14.62 9.57
C ALA A 7 -41.18 14.25 11.03
N ILE A 8 -40.22 13.64 11.74
CA ILE A 8 -40.34 13.35 13.18
C ILE A 8 -40.55 14.64 13.99
N LEU A 9 -39.78 15.70 13.68
CA LEU A 9 -39.90 17.00 14.35
C LEU A 9 -41.24 17.70 14.04
N ARG A 10 -41.87 17.39 12.90
CA ARG A 10 -43.23 17.83 12.57
C ARG A 10 -44.33 16.96 13.20
N GLY A 11 -43.97 15.93 13.96
CA GLY A 11 -44.90 15.00 14.59
C GLY A 11 -45.53 13.99 13.62
N GLU A 12 -44.97 13.86 12.41
CA GLU A 12 -45.41 12.89 11.42
C GLU A 12 -44.91 11.49 11.83
N GLU A 13 -45.77 10.48 11.69
CA GLU A 13 -45.39 9.10 11.94
C GLU A 13 -44.51 8.60 10.79
N VAL A 14 -43.23 8.39 11.09
CA VAL A 14 -42.23 7.98 10.11
C VAL A 14 -42.04 6.46 10.19
N PRO A 15 -42.23 5.71 9.08
CA PRO A 15 -41.99 4.27 9.07
C PRO A 15 -40.58 3.93 9.59
N PRO A 16 -40.37 2.80 10.28
CA PRO A 16 -39.04 2.37 10.70
C PRO A 16 -38.10 2.21 9.48
N VAL A 17 -36.77 2.31 9.70
CA VAL A 17 -35.82 1.97 8.62
C VAL A 17 -35.91 0.46 8.45
N GLU A 18 -36.22 -0.04 7.25
CA GLU A 18 -36.05 -1.46 6.99
C GLU A 18 -34.55 -1.76 7.01
N GLU A 19 -34.12 -2.48 8.04
CA GLU A 19 -32.78 -3.03 8.11
C GLU A 19 -32.75 -4.20 7.12
N ASP A 20 -31.94 -4.12 6.06
CA ASP A 20 -31.67 -5.31 5.23
C ASP A 20 -31.01 -6.33 6.17
N GLU A 21 -31.68 -7.45 6.45
CA GLU A 21 -31.22 -8.46 7.42
C GLU A 21 -29.83 -9.02 7.08
N ARG A 22 -29.42 -8.91 5.81
CA ARG A 22 -28.09 -9.31 5.34
C ARG A 22 -27.01 -8.31 5.72
N ALA A 23 -27.41 -7.11 6.14
CA ALA A 23 -26.55 -5.96 6.21
C ALA A 23 -26.11 -5.73 7.66
N ALA A 24 -24.96 -6.30 8.00
CA ALA A 24 -24.36 -6.08 9.30
C ALA A 24 -23.72 -4.68 9.34
N PRO A 25 -23.96 -3.87 10.39
CA PRO A 25 -23.17 -2.67 10.60
C PRO A 25 -21.71 -3.08 10.78
N LEU A 26 -20.81 -2.55 9.93
CA LEU A 26 -19.38 -2.79 10.12
C LEU A 26 -18.97 -2.33 11.53
N PRO A 27 -18.20 -3.13 12.28
CA PRO A 27 -17.59 -2.65 13.51
C PRO A 27 -16.71 -1.45 13.15
N VAL A 28 -17.06 -0.28 13.66
CA VAL A 28 -16.35 0.99 13.39
C VAL A 28 -14.86 0.92 13.77
N ASP A 29 -14.48 -0.06 14.60
CA ASP A 29 -13.10 -0.34 15.00
C ASP A 29 -12.24 -0.87 13.84
N LEU A 30 -12.83 -1.54 12.84
CA LEU A 30 -12.11 -2.05 11.65
C LEU A 30 -11.77 -0.94 10.63
N LEU A 31 -12.41 0.22 10.73
CA LEU A 31 -12.17 1.39 9.86
C LEU A 31 -11.24 2.42 10.52
N ARG A 32 -10.75 2.15 11.74
CA ARG A 32 -9.74 3.01 12.38
C ARG A 32 -8.41 2.89 11.64
N PRO A 33 -7.72 4.00 11.32
CA PRO A 33 -6.35 3.94 10.85
C PRO A 33 -5.49 3.18 11.87
N PHE A 34 -4.63 2.27 11.40
CA PHE A 34 -3.70 1.55 12.28
C PHE A 34 -2.87 2.56 13.09
N GLY A 35 -3.01 2.53 14.42
CA GLY A 35 -2.19 3.31 15.34
C GLY A 35 -2.88 4.48 16.06
N SER A 36 -4.17 4.74 15.87
CA SER A 36 -4.89 5.74 16.68
C SER A 36 -5.50 5.11 17.94
N ASP A 37 -4.65 4.78 18.91
CA ASP A 37 -5.05 4.35 20.28
C ASP A 37 -5.27 5.54 21.22
N THR A 38 -5.61 6.70 20.67
CA THR A 38 -6.14 7.83 21.43
C THR A 38 -7.61 8.01 21.05
N PRO A 39 -8.54 8.05 22.02
CA PRO A 39 -9.80 8.72 21.76
C PRO A 39 -9.42 10.14 21.35
N HIS A 40 -9.69 10.54 20.11
CA HIS A 40 -9.59 11.94 19.74
C HIS A 40 -10.74 12.68 20.44
N VAL A 41 -10.57 12.90 21.74
CA VAL A 41 -11.12 14.07 22.40
C VAL A 41 -10.38 15.21 21.74
N ALA A 42 -11.07 15.94 20.88
CA ALA A 42 -10.53 17.18 20.34
C ALA A 42 -10.26 18.08 21.55
N ASP A 43 -8.99 18.29 21.87
CA ASP A 43 -8.58 19.28 22.85
C ASP A 43 -9.06 20.65 22.34
N ASP A 44 -10.00 21.23 23.08
CA ASP A 44 -10.56 22.56 22.88
C ASP A 44 -9.57 23.59 23.43
N ASP A 45 -8.58 23.96 22.61
CA ASP A 45 -7.78 25.17 22.85
C ASP A 45 -8.64 26.39 22.50
N GLY A 46 -9.16 27.03 23.55
CA GLY A 46 -10.34 27.87 23.45
C GLY A 46 -10.24 29.16 22.64
N ALA A 47 -11.41 29.62 22.17
CA ALA A 47 -11.77 31.03 22.08
C ALA A 47 -13.28 31.17 21.87
N ALA A 48 -13.91 31.98 22.73
CA ALA A 48 -15.33 32.25 22.75
C ALA A 48 -15.88 32.82 21.42
N GLY A 49 -17.04 32.33 20.99
CA GLY A 49 -17.85 32.93 19.94
C GLY A 49 -19.17 32.18 19.77
N SER A 50 -20.23 32.68 20.41
CA SER A 50 -21.59 32.17 20.19
C SER A 50 -22.05 32.53 18.78
N ASN A 51 -22.59 31.55 18.05
CA ASN A 51 -23.92 31.59 17.40
C ASN A 51 -24.03 30.57 16.25
N GLY A 52 -24.92 29.60 16.41
CA GLY A 52 -25.76 29.12 15.31
C GLY A 52 -25.23 28.02 14.39
N GLY A 53 -24.18 27.28 14.75
CA GLY A 53 -23.76 26.09 14.02
C GLY A 53 -24.13 24.82 14.78
N THR A 54 -25.34 24.27 14.57
CA THR A 54 -25.61 22.89 15.01
C THR A 54 -24.67 21.97 14.24
N ARG A 55 -23.52 21.62 14.84
CA ARG A 55 -22.53 20.75 14.22
C ARG A 55 -23.06 19.32 14.26
N THR A 56 -23.91 18.99 13.29
CA THR A 56 -24.41 17.62 13.10
C THR A 56 -23.26 16.76 12.59
N GLN A 57 -22.51 16.15 13.51
CA GLN A 57 -21.65 15.04 13.15
C GLN A 57 -22.57 13.91 12.69
N THR A 58 -22.62 13.66 11.38
CA THR A 58 -23.38 12.53 10.83
C THR A 58 -22.40 11.36 10.69
N PRO A 59 -22.38 10.40 11.63
CA PRO A 59 -21.60 9.18 11.43
C PRO A 59 -22.25 8.41 10.28
N VAL A 60 -21.60 8.41 9.12
CA VAL A 60 -21.96 7.52 8.01
C VAL A 60 -21.55 6.11 8.45
N LYS A 61 -22.53 5.25 8.72
CA LYS A 61 -22.28 3.82 8.97
C LYS A 61 -22.20 3.14 7.60
N PRO A 62 -21.02 2.77 7.09
CA PRO A 62 -20.94 1.99 5.86
C PRO A 62 -21.60 0.64 6.12
N LEU A 63 -22.61 0.35 5.31
CA LEU A 63 -23.33 -0.89 5.38
C LEU A 63 -22.61 -1.91 4.50
N VAL A 64 -22.08 -2.98 5.11
CA VAL A 64 -21.54 -4.10 4.33
C VAL A 64 -22.62 -5.14 4.20
N VAL A 65 -22.97 -5.39 2.94
CA VAL A 65 -23.87 -6.48 2.55
C VAL A 65 -22.97 -7.61 2.06
N PRO A 66 -22.56 -8.57 2.92
CA PRO A 66 -21.93 -9.78 2.45
C PRO A 66 -22.88 -10.45 1.45
N THR A 67 -22.38 -10.70 0.24
CA THR A 67 -23.11 -11.53 -0.70
C THR A 67 -23.08 -12.96 -0.16
N THR A 68 -24.23 -13.46 0.26
CA THR A 68 -24.41 -14.84 0.77
C THR A 68 -24.18 -15.90 -0.30
N GLU A 69 -24.21 -15.53 -1.58
CA GLU A 69 -24.07 -16.44 -2.72
C GLU A 69 -22.87 -16.05 -3.59
N ILE A 70 -21.70 -16.56 -3.22
CA ILE A 70 -20.55 -16.56 -4.12
C ILE A 70 -20.73 -17.76 -5.05
N ARG A 71 -20.89 -17.51 -6.36
CA ARG A 71 -20.96 -18.59 -7.36
C ARG A 71 -19.71 -19.45 -7.24
N ASP A 72 -19.86 -20.77 -7.28
CA ASP A 72 -18.70 -21.65 -7.30
C ASP A 72 -17.86 -21.31 -8.52
N THR A 73 -16.59 -21.02 -8.27
CA THR A 73 -15.66 -20.63 -9.32
C THR A 73 -14.79 -21.83 -9.66
N ALA A 74 -14.41 -21.95 -10.94
CA ALA A 74 -13.58 -23.06 -11.38
C ALA A 74 -12.18 -23.05 -10.75
N VAL A 75 -11.64 -21.88 -10.38
CA VAL A 75 -10.23 -21.69 -10.01
C VAL A 75 -10.04 -21.02 -8.64
N ILE A 76 -10.89 -20.08 -8.26
CA ILE A 76 -10.72 -19.30 -7.01
C ILE A 76 -11.11 -20.18 -5.82
N GLY A 77 -10.23 -20.27 -4.83
CA GLY A 77 -10.44 -21.09 -3.63
C GLY A 77 -10.23 -22.60 -3.83
N LYS A 78 -9.70 -23.01 -4.99
CA LYS A 78 -9.32 -24.41 -5.26
C LYS A 78 -7.79 -24.57 -5.15
N PRO A 79 -7.29 -25.76 -4.73
CA PRO A 79 -5.87 -26.03 -4.66
C PRO A 79 -5.29 -26.28 -6.07
N GLU A 80 -5.09 -25.21 -6.82
CA GLU A 80 -4.50 -25.29 -8.16
C GLU A 80 -2.97 -25.43 -8.11
N GLN A 81 -2.44 -26.23 -9.03
CA GLN A 81 -1.00 -26.40 -9.14
C GLN A 81 -0.36 -25.15 -9.75
N LYS A 82 0.56 -24.53 -9.02
CA LYS A 82 1.33 -23.38 -9.51
C LYS A 82 2.16 -23.78 -10.75
N VAL A 83 2.11 -22.95 -11.79
CA VAL A 83 2.69 -23.22 -13.12
C VAL A 83 4.18 -23.60 -13.09
N ASP A 84 4.95 -23.02 -12.17
CA ASP A 84 6.39 -23.24 -12.01
C ASP A 84 6.74 -24.18 -10.84
N ALA A 85 5.75 -24.72 -10.11
CA ALA A 85 5.95 -25.55 -8.91
C ALA A 85 6.91 -26.72 -9.17
N VAL A 86 6.71 -27.43 -10.29
CA VAL A 86 7.53 -28.59 -10.65
C VAL A 86 8.98 -28.18 -10.95
N LYS A 87 9.19 -27.05 -11.61
CA LYS A 87 10.55 -26.57 -11.95
C LYS A 87 11.31 -26.20 -10.68
N LEU A 88 10.65 -25.48 -9.77
CA LEU A 88 11.22 -25.08 -8.49
C LEU A 88 11.53 -26.29 -7.60
N ALA A 89 10.61 -27.25 -7.50
CA ALA A 89 10.79 -28.46 -6.69
C ALA A 89 11.93 -29.36 -7.19
N LEU A 90 12.22 -29.33 -8.50
CA LEU A 90 13.31 -30.09 -9.11
C LEU A 90 14.65 -29.35 -9.10
N GLY A 91 14.72 -28.13 -8.55
CA GLY A 91 15.94 -27.31 -8.58
C GLY A 91 16.39 -26.94 -9.99
N LYS A 92 15.45 -26.87 -10.95
CA LYS A 92 15.78 -26.42 -12.31
C LYS A 92 16.01 -24.90 -12.30
N PRO A 93 16.91 -24.37 -13.15
CA PRO A 93 17.12 -22.94 -13.30
C PRO A 93 15.80 -22.20 -13.45
N ALA A 94 15.52 -21.31 -12.52
CA ALA A 94 14.27 -20.57 -12.42
C ALA A 94 14.52 -19.08 -12.12
N PHE A 95 15.73 -18.72 -11.72
CA PHE A 95 16.13 -17.38 -11.33
C PHE A 95 17.24 -16.85 -12.22
N ALA A 96 17.38 -15.52 -12.27
CA ALA A 96 18.39 -14.86 -13.08
C ALA A 96 19.82 -15.27 -12.72
N ASP A 97 20.06 -15.60 -11.45
CA ASP A 97 21.37 -15.98 -10.93
C ASP A 97 21.77 -17.43 -11.29
N ASP A 98 20.82 -18.24 -11.78
CA ASP A 98 21.10 -19.61 -12.21
C ASP A 98 21.76 -19.66 -13.61
N PHE A 99 21.85 -18.53 -14.32
CA PHE A 99 22.37 -18.45 -15.67
C PHE A 99 23.85 -18.06 -15.69
N GLU A 100 24.69 -18.92 -16.27
CA GLU A 100 26.08 -18.62 -16.56
C GLU A 100 26.30 -18.59 -18.08
N LEU A 101 26.81 -17.45 -18.58
CA LEU A 101 27.16 -17.26 -19.99
C LEU A 101 28.68 -17.21 -20.15
N ARG A 102 29.19 -17.76 -21.26
CA ARG A 102 30.62 -17.67 -21.58
C ARG A 102 31.03 -16.20 -21.74
N GLY A 103 32.01 -15.76 -20.95
CA GLY A 103 32.49 -14.38 -20.96
C GLY A 103 31.63 -13.41 -20.14
N MET A 104 30.73 -13.89 -19.29
CA MET A 104 29.95 -13.06 -18.37
C MET A 104 30.87 -12.29 -17.41
N LEU A 105 30.62 -10.98 -17.27
CA LEU A 105 31.27 -10.15 -16.27
C LEU A 105 30.41 -10.09 -15.01
N TYR A 106 31.05 -10.20 -13.85
CA TYR A 106 30.39 -10.01 -12.55
C TYR A 106 30.49 -8.54 -12.13
N GLY A 107 29.35 -7.94 -11.79
CA GLY A 107 29.27 -6.56 -11.31
C GLY A 107 29.28 -6.48 -9.79
N ALA A 108 29.98 -5.48 -9.25
CA ALA A 108 29.90 -5.12 -7.84
C ALA A 108 29.57 -3.63 -7.71
N LEU A 109 28.68 -3.28 -6.78
CA LEU A 109 28.27 -1.91 -6.52
C LEU A 109 29.00 -1.35 -5.30
N MET A 110 29.62 -0.18 -5.47
CA MET A 110 30.12 0.64 -4.37
C MET A 110 29.04 1.66 -3.98
N THR A 111 28.38 1.43 -2.86
CA THR A 111 27.31 2.30 -2.35
C THR A 111 27.85 3.35 -1.40
N SER A 112 27.06 4.41 -1.17
CA SER A 112 27.41 5.45 -0.20
C SER A 112 27.38 4.88 1.23
N PRO A 113 28.43 5.08 2.05
CA PRO A 113 28.38 4.73 3.48
C PRO A 113 27.56 5.74 4.31
N HIS A 114 27.15 6.86 3.70
CA HIS A 114 26.37 7.91 4.34
C HIS A 114 24.94 7.92 3.80
N ALA A 115 23.96 8.07 4.68
CA ALA A 115 22.54 8.20 4.30
C ALA A 115 22.28 9.44 3.44
N HIS A 116 23.01 10.54 3.68
CA HIS A 116 22.95 11.75 2.86
C HIS A 116 24.33 12.42 2.78
N ALA A 117 24.84 12.62 1.56
CA ALA A 117 26.11 13.28 1.30
C ALA A 117 26.17 13.84 -0.11
N ARG A 118 27.00 14.88 -0.30
CA ARG A 118 27.35 15.39 -1.63
C ARG A 118 28.62 14.72 -2.14
N ILE A 119 28.55 14.07 -3.30
CA ILE A 119 29.72 13.48 -3.96
C ILE A 119 30.63 14.62 -4.45
N LYS A 120 31.78 14.81 -3.79
CA LYS A 120 32.80 15.79 -4.22
C LYS A 120 33.72 15.21 -5.29
N GLN A 121 34.14 13.97 -5.15
CA GLN A 121 35.10 13.30 -6.02
C GLN A 121 34.85 11.79 -6.04
N ILE A 122 35.13 11.17 -7.19
CA ILE A 122 35.21 9.71 -7.35
C ILE A 122 36.58 9.40 -7.92
N ASP A 123 37.40 8.65 -7.17
CA ASP A 123 38.68 8.14 -7.63
C ASP A 123 38.59 6.63 -7.92
N THR A 124 38.89 6.25 -9.15
CA THR A 124 38.84 4.86 -9.63
C THR A 124 40.23 4.23 -9.76
N SER A 125 41.30 4.95 -9.42
CA SER A 125 42.70 4.54 -9.65
C SER A 125 43.01 3.16 -9.06
N LYS A 126 42.68 2.97 -7.78
CA LYS A 126 42.90 1.70 -7.06
C LYS A 126 42.11 0.55 -7.64
N ALA A 127 40.83 0.77 -7.97
CA ALA A 127 39.97 -0.26 -8.54
C ALA A 127 40.49 -0.74 -9.90
N LYS A 128 40.93 0.18 -10.77
CA LYS A 128 41.50 -0.16 -12.08
C LYS A 128 42.84 -0.90 -12.02
N ALA A 129 43.57 -0.80 -10.91
CA ALA A 129 44.84 -1.48 -10.72
C ALA A 129 44.69 -2.96 -10.30
N ILE A 130 43.48 -3.39 -9.91
CA ILE A 130 43.23 -4.76 -9.46
C ILE A 130 43.15 -5.69 -10.69
N PRO A 131 43.96 -6.75 -10.76
CA PRO A 131 43.86 -7.74 -11.83
C PRO A 131 42.46 -8.39 -11.89
N GLY A 132 41.89 -8.52 -13.08
CA GLY A 132 40.56 -9.09 -13.29
C GLY A 132 39.41 -8.07 -13.32
N ILE A 133 39.65 -6.80 -12.96
CA ILE A 133 38.68 -5.73 -13.20
C ILE A 133 38.66 -5.38 -14.70
N HIS A 134 37.50 -5.55 -15.33
CA HIS A 134 37.33 -5.24 -16.75
C HIS A 134 37.01 -3.74 -16.96
N PRO A 135 35.85 -3.20 -16.54
CA PRO A 135 35.66 -1.75 -16.45
C PRO A 135 35.30 -1.28 -15.04
N VAL A 136 35.65 -0.03 -14.71
CA VAL A 136 35.06 0.70 -13.57
C VAL A 136 34.13 1.76 -14.13
N LEU A 137 32.82 1.60 -13.89
CA LEU A 137 31.79 2.49 -14.42
C LEU A 137 31.45 3.59 -13.42
N THR A 138 31.38 4.83 -13.91
CA THR A 138 30.95 6.01 -13.16
C THR A 138 30.13 6.92 -14.06
N TYR A 139 29.57 8.01 -13.52
CA TYR A 139 28.88 9.04 -14.32
C TYR A 139 29.73 9.64 -15.45
N LYS A 140 31.07 9.49 -15.41
CA LYS A 140 31.98 9.99 -16.44
C LYS A 140 32.02 9.12 -17.70
N ASN A 141 31.60 7.86 -17.58
CA ASN A 141 31.79 6.84 -18.63
C ASN A 141 30.46 6.43 -19.28
N LEU A 142 29.37 7.13 -18.97
CA LEU A 142 28.03 6.83 -19.43
C LEU A 142 27.43 8.05 -20.14
N PRO A 143 26.78 7.88 -21.29
CA PRO A 143 26.10 8.97 -21.98
C PRO A 143 24.91 9.45 -21.14
N ARG A 144 24.71 10.76 -21.06
CA ARG A 144 23.55 11.35 -20.36
C ARG A 144 22.34 11.40 -21.29
N VAL A 145 21.76 10.24 -21.55
CA VAL A 145 20.51 10.12 -22.31
C VAL A 145 19.36 10.07 -21.33
N ILE A 146 18.41 11.01 -21.47
CA ILE A 146 17.16 10.99 -20.73
C ILE A 146 16.20 10.09 -21.50
N TYR A 147 15.85 8.94 -20.92
CA TYR A 147 14.72 8.14 -21.39
C TYR A 147 13.49 8.63 -20.61
N ALA A 148 12.55 9.25 -21.32
CA ALA A 148 11.27 9.74 -20.82
C ALA A 148 10.15 8.77 -21.19
#